data_AF-A0A5B0SJN0-F1
#
_entry.id   AF-A0A5B0SJN0-F1
#
_cell.length_a   1.000
_cell.length_b   1.000
_cell.length_c   1.000
_cell.angle_alpha   90.00
_cell.angle_beta   90.00
_cell.angle_gamma   90.00
#
_symmetry.space_group_name_H-M   'P 1'
#
loop_
_entity.id
_entity.type
_entity.pdbx_description
1 polymer ?
#
loop_
_entity_poly.entity_id
_entity_poly.type
_entity_poly.pdbx_seq_one_letter_code
_entity_poly.pdbx_strand_id
1 'polypeptide(L)'
;MSAKAIREYDAKLLVAHFLGRAPQFGKACPARPEFKAPEVKVAQISWDPQSNTITPDSSLPSWVFSEKLVVKPDQLIKRRGKAGLLGLNKTWPEAKAWIQERAGKPVNVEGVVGTLNTFIVEPFAPHPSDT
;
A
#
# COMPACT_ATOMS: atom_id res chain seq x y z
N MET A 1 2.76 25.69 -13.03
CA MET A 1 3.18 24.43 -12.40
C MET A 1 2.08 23.39 -12.59
N SER A 2 2.40 22.13 -12.94
CA SER A 2 1.41 21.05 -13.12
C SER A 2 1.36 20.13 -11.91
N ALA A 3 0.17 19.71 -11.47
CA ALA A 3 0.03 18.67 -10.45
C ALA A 3 0.34 17.28 -11.03
N LYS A 4 1.09 16.46 -10.29
CA LYS A 4 1.42 15.06 -10.65
C LYS A 4 1.01 14.13 -9.52
N ALA A 5 0.39 13.01 -9.87
CA ALA A 5 0.03 11.98 -8.90
C ALA A 5 1.28 11.24 -8.39
N ILE A 6 1.22 10.79 -7.14
CA ILE A 6 2.25 9.95 -6.49
C ILE A 6 1.62 8.63 -6.05
N ARG A 7 2.46 7.61 -5.87
CA ARG A 7 2.03 6.29 -5.39
C ARG A 7 1.56 6.37 -3.94
N GLU A 8 0.74 5.40 -3.54
CA GLU A 8 0.20 5.33 -2.19
C GLU A 8 1.31 5.10 -1.16
N TYR A 9 2.30 4.27 -1.49
CA TYR A 9 3.49 4.05 -0.65
C TYR A 9 4.19 5.37 -0.30
N ASP A 10 4.54 6.16 -1.32
CA ASP A 10 5.25 7.44 -1.14
C ASP A 10 4.40 8.44 -0.36
N ALA A 11 3.11 8.53 -0.67
CA ALA A 11 2.17 9.41 0.03
C ALA A 11 2.08 9.09 1.53
N LYS A 12 2.03 7.79 1.88
CA LYS A 12 1.96 7.36 3.28
C LYS A 12 3.23 7.69 4.05
N LEU A 13 4.40 7.51 3.44
CA LEU A 13 5.67 7.91 4.04
C LEU A 13 5.77 9.43 4.24
N LEU A 14 5.33 10.21 3.25
CA LEU A 14 5.29 11.68 3.35
C LEU A 14 4.37 12.12 4.50
N VAL A 15 3.16 11.57 4.59
CA VAL A 15 2.24 11.88 5.69
C VAL A 15 2.86 11.48 7.03
N ALA A 16 3.41 10.27 7.16
CA ALA A 16 4.11 9.83 8.36
C ALA A 16 5.18 10.82 8.82
N HIS A 17 5.96 11.31 7.86
CA HIS A 17 7.06 12.22 8.11
C HIS A 17 6.55 13.60 8.52
N PHE A 18 5.58 14.17 7.80
CA PHE A 18 5.19 15.57 7.99
C PHE A 18 4.09 15.78 9.04
N LEU A 19 3.26 14.77 9.34
CA LEU A 19 2.07 14.96 10.19
C LEU A 19 2.39 15.54 11.58
N GLY A 20 3.49 15.10 12.21
CA GLY A 20 3.93 15.64 13.51
C GLY A 20 4.92 16.82 13.41
N ARG A 21 5.37 17.18 12.21
CA ARG A 21 6.43 18.18 11.97
C ARG A 21 5.92 19.46 11.33
N ALA A 22 4.80 19.37 10.62
CA ALA A 22 4.22 20.51 9.92
C ALA A 22 3.76 21.58 10.92
N PRO A 23 3.96 22.88 10.61
CA PRO A 23 3.45 23.95 11.45
C PRO A 23 1.93 23.85 11.51
N GLN A 24 1.36 24.03 12.71
CA GLN A 24 -0.08 24.14 12.86
C GLN A 24 -0.58 25.39 12.14
N PHE A 25 -1.59 25.22 11.28
CA PHE A 25 -2.25 26.32 10.61
C PHE A 25 -3.55 26.67 11.32
N GLY A 26 -3.64 27.89 11.85
CA GLY A 26 -4.82 28.38 12.56
C GLY A 26 -4.88 27.97 14.04
N LYS A 27 -5.86 28.54 14.77
CA LYS A 27 -6.07 28.32 16.22
C LYS A 27 -7.27 27.45 16.55
N ALA A 28 -8.08 27.09 15.55
CA ALA A 28 -9.37 26.40 15.76
C ALA A 28 -9.22 24.92 16.14
N CYS A 29 -8.11 24.28 15.77
CA CYS A 29 -7.89 22.86 16.02
C CYS A 29 -6.41 22.58 16.35
N PRO A 30 -5.93 22.96 17.54
CA PRO A 30 -4.57 22.63 17.96
C PRO A 30 -4.40 21.11 18.03
N ALA A 31 -3.29 20.59 17.51
CA ALA A 31 -2.93 19.21 17.75
C ALA A 31 -2.70 19.01 19.25
N ARG A 32 -3.20 17.90 19.78
CA ARG A 32 -3.03 17.54 21.18
C ARG A 32 -1.54 17.31 21.47
N PRO A 33 -0.98 17.85 22.56
CA PRO A 33 0.43 17.61 22.91
C PRO A 33 0.79 16.13 23.03
N GLU A 34 -0.18 15.29 23.39
CA GLU A 34 -0.02 13.85 23.58
C GLU A 34 -0.13 13.05 22.27
N PHE A 35 -0.47 13.70 21.15
CA PHE A 35 -0.60 13.01 19.87
C PHE A 35 0.76 12.45 19.43
N LYS A 36 0.83 11.13 19.34
CA LYS A 36 1.94 10.41 18.74
C LYS A 36 1.45 9.84 17.42
N ALA A 37 2.08 10.27 16.32
CA ALA A 37 1.79 9.68 15.02
C ALA A 37 2.06 8.16 15.10
N PRO A 38 1.14 7.32 14.60
CA PRO A 38 1.35 5.89 14.60
C PRO A 38 2.55 5.53 13.71
N GLU A 39 3.22 4.43 14.05
CA GLU A 39 4.25 3.87 13.19
C GLU A 39 3.64 3.49 11.83
N VAL A 40 4.26 3.94 10.75
CA VAL A 40 3.76 3.65 9.40
C VAL A 40 4.33 2.33 8.93
N LYS A 41 3.44 1.33 8.81
CA LYS A 41 3.72 -0.01 8.31
C LYS A 41 3.25 -0.15 6.87
N VAL A 42 4.13 0.18 5.94
CA VAL A 42 3.93 -0.03 4.51
C VAL A 42 5.16 -0.71 3.92
N ALA A 43 4.95 -1.74 3.10
CA ALA A 43 6.00 -2.39 2.33
C ALA A 43 5.66 -2.35 0.85
N GLN A 44 6.62 -1.97 0.00
CA GLN A 44 6.43 -1.99 -1.45
C GLN A 44 7.08 -3.24 -2.03
N ILE A 45 6.34 -3.93 -2.89
CA ILE A 45 6.81 -5.10 -3.62
C ILE A 45 6.82 -4.75 -5.10
N SER A 46 7.99 -4.79 -5.72
CA SER A 46 8.19 -4.62 -7.15
C SER A 46 8.41 -5.98 -7.81
N TRP A 47 7.83 -6.17 -8.99
CA TRP A 47 8.14 -7.27 -9.88
C TRP A 47 9.08 -6.78 -10.99
N ASP A 48 10.14 -7.54 -11.24
CA ASP A 48 11.10 -7.28 -12.31
C ASP A 48 10.80 -8.18 -13.52
N PRO A 49 10.52 -7.59 -14.71
CA PRO A 49 10.26 -8.36 -15.93
C PRO A 49 11.46 -9.14 -16.46
N GLN A 50 12.70 -8.74 -16.15
CA GLN A 50 13.88 -9.42 -16.69
C GLN A 50 14.14 -10.74 -15.96
N SER A 51 14.11 -10.70 -14.63
CA SER A 51 14.31 -11.90 -13.80
C SER A 51 13.02 -12.68 -13.54
N ASN A 52 11.86 -12.09 -13.84
CA ASN A 52 10.54 -12.61 -13.46
C ASN A 52 10.44 -12.90 -11.95
N THR A 53 11.05 -12.05 -11.12
CA THR A 53 11.04 -12.18 -9.66
C THR A 53 10.41 -10.96 -9.01
N ILE A 54 10.03 -11.10 -7.75
CA ILE A 54 9.55 -10.00 -6.92
C ILE A 54 10.60 -9.62 -5.87
N THR A 55 10.44 -8.45 -5.25
CA THR A 55 11.21 -8.00 -4.08
C THR A 55 11.50 -9.16 -3.11
N PRO A 56 12.77 -9.44 -2.78
CA PRO A 56 13.14 -10.59 -1.98
C PRO A 56 12.69 -10.43 -0.52
N ASP A 57 12.30 -11.54 0.09
CA ASP A 57 11.80 -11.56 1.48
C ASP A 57 12.80 -10.95 2.47
N SER A 58 14.12 -11.07 2.22
CA SER A 58 15.18 -10.48 3.05
C SER A 58 15.16 -8.94 3.10
N SER A 59 14.50 -8.28 2.16
CA SER A 59 14.35 -6.82 2.11
C SER A 59 13.06 -6.31 2.76
N LEU A 60 12.19 -7.23 3.19
CA LEU A 60 10.91 -6.88 3.79
C LEU A 60 11.05 -6.71 5.31
N PRO A 61 10.32 -5.76 5.90
CA PRO A 61 10.32 -5.56 7.34
C PRO A 61 9.66 -6.76 8.06
N SER A 62 10.15 -7.07 9.26
CA SER A 62 9.77 -8.28 10.00
C SER A 62 8.27 -8.44 10.26
N TRP A 63 7.53 -7.34 10.43
CA TRP A 63 6.08 -7.36 10.67
C TRP A 63 5.28 -7.97 9.51
N VAL A 64 5.82 -7.98 8.29
CA VAL A 64 5.17 -8.61 7.13
C VAL A 64 4.95 -10.11 7.37
N PHE A 65 5.86 -10.76 8.10
CA PHE A 65 5.82 -12.21 8.30
C PHE A 65 4.98 -12.65 9.49
N SER A 66 4.64 -11.74 10.40
CA SER A 66 3.91 -12.05 11.64
C SER A 66 2.47 -11.55 11.65
N GLU A 67 2.14 -10.53 10.87
CA GLU A 67 0.82 -9.90 10.87
C GLU A 67 -0.09 -10.44 9.76
N LYS A 68 -1.40 -10.25 9.92
CA LYS A 68 -2.36 -10.37 8.81
C LYS A 68 -2.23 -9.14 7.92
N LEU A 69 -2.36 -9.34 6.62
CA LEU A 69 -1.99 -8.36 5.60
C LEU A 69 -3.16 -8.03 4.67
N VAL A 70 -3.10 -6.82 4.15
CA VAL A 70 -3.74 -6.40 2.92
C VAL A 70 -2.67 -6.25 1.85
N VAL A 71 -2.93 -6.78 0.66
CA VAL A 71 -2.08 -6.62 -0.53
C VAL A 71 -2.90 -6.03 -1.66
N LYS A 72 -2.35 -5.03 -2.36
CA LYS A 72 -3.03 -4.36 -3.48
C LYS A 72 -2.03 -3.74 -4.45
N PRO A 73 -2.39 -3.53 -5.73
CA PRO A 73 -1.54 -2.81 -6.66
C PRO A 73 -1.40 -1.33 -6.28
N ASP A 74 -0.20 -0.79 -6.50
CA ASP A 74 0.15 0.61 -6.24
C ASP A 74 0.63 1.31 -7.51
N GLN A 75 -0.29 1.42 -8.47
CA GLN A 75 -0.07 1.99 -9.80
C GLN A 75 -1.15 3.01 -10.17
N LEU A 76 -1.59 3.80 -9.18
CA LEU A 76 -2.63 4.83 -9.35
C LEU A 76 -4.01 4.29 -9.78
N ILE A 77 -4.21 2.97 -9.71
CA ILE A 77 -5.48 2.31 -10.01
C ILE A 77 -6.53 2.69 -8.93
N LYS A 78 -7.67 3.21 -9.39
CA LYS A 78 -8.81 3.53 -8.51
C LYS A 78 -9.77 2.33 -8.42
N ARG A 79 -10.67 2.36 -7.43
CA ARG A 79 -11.72 1.36 -7.23
C ARG A 79 -11.23 -0.10 -7.19
N ARG A 80 -10.02 -0.31 -6.63
CA ARG A 80 -9.35 -1.64 -6.52
C ARG A 80 -10.24 -2.72 -5.91
N GLY A 81 -11.10 -2.39 -4.94
CA GLY A 81 -12.07 -3.33 -4.38
C GLY A 81 -13.07 -3.86 -5.41
N LYS A 82 -13.69 -2.98 -6.18
CA LYS A 82 -14.63 -3.36 -7.26
C LYS A 82 -13.93 -4.11 -8.40
N ALA A 83 -12.65 -3.82 -8.63
CA ALA A 83 -11.83 -4.49 -9.64
C ALA A 83 -11.27 -5.86 -9.19
N GLY A 84 -11.56 -6.32 -7.96
CA GLY A 84 -10.99 -7.59 -7.44
C GLY A 84 -9.47 -7.53 -7.22
N LEU A 85 -8.92 -6.33 -7.05
CA LEU A 85 -7.49 -6.06 -6.89
C LEU A 85 -7.12 -5.79 -5.42
N LEU A 86 -7.79 -6.46 -4.48
CA LEU A 86 -7.49 -6.43 -3.05
C LEU A 86 -7.37 -7.88 -2.53
N GLY A 87 -6.20 -8.25 -2.02
CA GLY A 87 -6.04 -9.42 -1.18
C GLY A 87 -6.19 -9.01 0.28
N LEU A 88 -7.26 -9.45 0.95
CA LEU A 88 -7.58 -9.08 2.33
C LEU A 88 -7.30 -10.24 3.29
N ASN A 89 -6.89 -9.91 4.53
CA ASN A 89 -6.68 -10.85 5.63
C ASN A 89 -5.75 -12.04 5.26
N LYS A 90 -4.64 -11.74 4.59
CA LYS A 90 -3.67 -12.74 4.10
C LYS A 90 -2.48 -12.86 5.05
N THR A 91 -1.92 -14.04 5.16
CA THR A 91 -0.54 -14.22 5.64
C THR A 91 0.46 -13.82 4.54
N TRP A 92 1.74 -13.63 4.87
CA TRP A 92 2.75 -13.33 3.85
C TRP A 92 2.81 -14.36 2.72
N PRO A 93 2.84 -15.69 2.97
CA PRO A 93 2.84 -16.69 1.89
C PRO A 93 1.64 -16.55 0.94
N GLU A 94 0.45 -16.31 1.49
CA GLU A 94 -0.76 -16.12 0.66
C GLU A 94 -0.74 -14.80 -0.11
N ALA A 95 -0.23 -13.73 0.50
CA ALA A 95 -0.08 -12.43 -0.16
C ALA A 95 0.97 -12.49 -1.29
N LYS A 96 2.08 -13.18 -1.05
CA LYS A 96 3.14 -13.44 -2.02
C LYS A 96 2.62 -14.24 -3.22
N ALA A 97 1.88 -15.32 -2.98
CA ALA A 97 1.23 -16.08 -4.03
C ALA A 97 0.23 -15.21 -4.82
N TRP A 98 -0.57 -14.40 -4.12
CA TRP A 98 -1.53 -13.47 -4.75
C TRP A 98 -0.84 -12.46 -5.69
N ILE A 99 0.33 -11.96 -5.31
CA ILE A 99 1.18 -11.09 -6.15
C ILE A 99 1.69 -11.86 -7.35
N GLN A 100 2.31 -13.02 -7.15
CA GLN A 100 2.91 -13.83 -8.23
C GLN A 100 1.89 -14.28 -9.28
N GLU A 101 0.65 -14.54 -8.85
CA GLU A 101 -0.45 -14.85 -9.76
C GLU A 101 -0.82 -13.70 -10.71
N ARG A 102 -0.48 -12.45 -10.37
CA ARG A 102 -0.95 -11.24 -11.07
C ARG A 102 0.19 -10.41 -11.67
N ALA A 103 1.38 -10.48 -11.09
CA ALA A 103 2.54 -9.74 -11.52
C ALA A 103 2.88 -10.08 -12.99
N GLY A 104 3.14 -9.05 -13.79
CA GLY A 104 3.44 -9.18 -15.22
C GLY A 104 2.25 -9.55 -16.11
N LYS A 105 1.09 -9.91 -15.56
CA LYS A 105 -0.08 -10.32 -16.35
C LYS A 105 -0.94 -9.10 -16.75
N PRO A 106 -1.57 -9.13 -17.94
CA PRO A 106 -2.47 -8.08 -18.36
C PRO A 106 -3.73 -8.07 -17.49
N VAL A 107 -4.13 -6.89 -17.05
CA VAL A 107 -5.36 -6.61 -16.31
C VAL A 107 -6.09 -5.49 -17.02
N ASN A 108 -7.39 -5.68 -17.25
CA ASN A 108 -8.29 -4.64 -17.73
C ASN A 108 -8.94 -3.96 -16.51
N VAL A 109 -8.69 -2.67 -16.34
CA VAL A 109 -9.38 -1.84 -15.35
C VAL A 109 -10.13 -0.73 -16.06
N GLU A 110 -11.46 -0.81 -16.03
CA GLU A 110 -12.35 0.22 -16.62
C GLU A 110 -12.01 0.54 -18.10
N GLY A 111 -11.61 -0.47 -18.88
CA GLY A 111 -11.28 -0.33 -20.30
C GLY A 111 -9.80 -0.09 -20.61
N VAL A 112 -8.98 0.16 -19.58
CA VAL A 112 -7.53 0.35 -19.73
C VAL A 112 -6.82 -0.97 -19.44
N VAL A 113 -6.07 -1.46 -20.41
CA VAL A 113 -5.26 -2.69 -20.27
C VAL A 113 -3.82 -2.34 -19.95
N GLY A 114 -3.28 -2.95 -18.89
CA GLY A 114 -1.88 -2.80 -18.50
C GLY A 114 -1.43 -3.97 -17.64
N THR A 115 -0.13 -4.01 -17.30
CA THR A 115 0.43 -5.03 -16.41
C THR A 115 0.61 -4.48 -15.00
N LEU A 116 0.55 -5.40 -14.02
CA LEU A 116 0.84 -5.08 -12.63
C LEU A 116 2.30 -5.41 -12.31
N ASN A 117 3.06 -4.42 -11.87
CA ASN A 117 4.47 -4.52 -11.52
C ASN A 117 4.80 -3.98 -10.12
N THR A 118 3.91 -3.19 -9.51
CA THR A 118 4.14 -2.60 -8.20
C THR A 118 2.94 -2.84 -7.30
N PHE A 119 3.22 -3.34 -6.10
CA PHE A 119 2.23 -3.67 -5.07
C PHE A 119 2.61 -3.00 -3.75
N ILE A 120 1.61 -2.77 -2.91
CA ILE A 120 1.78 -2.32 -1.53
C ILE A 120 1.16 -3.36 -0.60
N VAL A 121 1.88 -3.66 0.47
CA VAL A 121 1.48 -4.55 1.56
C VAL A 121 1.41 -3.75 2.85
N GLU A 122 0.36 -3.97 3.61
CA GLU A 122 0.05 -3.26 4.85
C GLU A 122 -0.61 -4.22 5.84
N PRO A 123 -0.56 -3.94 7.16
CA PRO A 123 -1.35 -4.68 8.13
C PRO A 123 -2.85 -4.63 7.82
N PHE A 124 -3.52 -5.77 7.96
CA PHE A 124 -4.96 -5.86 7.95
C PHE A 124 -5.51 -5.27 9.25
N ALA A 125 -6.47 -4.36 9.14
CA ALA A 125 -7.16 -3.74 10.27
C ALA A 125 -8.58 -4.31 10.37
N PRO A 126 -8.83 -5.30 11.26
CA PRO A 126 -10.17 -5.85 11.46
C PRO A 126 -11.12 -4.75 11.94
N HIS A 127 -12.28 -4.65 11.30
CA HIS A 127 -13.36 -3.75 11.69
C HIS A 127 -14.72 -4.39 11.35
N PRO A 128 -15.80 -4.04 12.06
CA PRO A 128 -17.15 -4.46 11.70
C PRO A 128 -17.50 -4.01 10.28
N SER A 129 -18.34 -4.78 9.58
CA SER A 129 -18.75 -4.45 8.20
C SER A 129 -19.63 -3.19 8.10
N ASP A 130 -20.24 -2.77 9.21
CA ASP A 130 -21.27 -1.72 9.26
C ASP A 130 -20.79 -0.50 10.06
N THR A 131 -19.77 0.22 9.54
CA THR A 131 -19.39 1.56 10.05
C THR A 131 -19.62 2.62 9.00
#